data_AF-A0A399YRB4-F1
#
_entry.id   AF-A0A399YRB4-F1
#
_cell.length_a   1.000
_cell.length_b   1.000
_cell.length_c   1.000
_cell.angle_alpha   90.00
_cell.angle_beta   90.00
_cell.angle_gamma   90.00
#
_symmetry.space_group_name_H-M   'P 1'
#
loop_
_entity.id
_entity.type
_entity.pdbx_description
1 polymer ?
#
loop_
_entity_poly.entity_id
_entity_poly.type
_entity_poly.pdbx_seq_one_letter_code
_entity_poly.pdbx_strand_id
1 'polypeptide(L)' 'LLVTLLIRVNRQKQRMFSYGLSDHYQQIFQLTRLNEAIGIYADEASALSAAG' A
#
# COMPACT_ATOMS: atom_id res chain seq x y z
N LEU A 1 -8.82 -10.69 -2.42
CA LEU A 1 -9.25 -9.58 -1.54
C LEU A 1 -8.00 -8.86 -1.02
N LEU A 2 -7.82 -7.59 -1.37
CA LEU A 2 -6.62 -6.80 -1.03
C LEU A 2 -6.40 -6.72 0.48
N VAL A 3 -7.46 -6.49 1.26
CA VAL A 3 -7.43 -6.46 2.72
C VAL A 3 -6.98 -7.81 3.31
N THR A 4 -7.37 -8.93 2.73
CA THR A 4 -6.93 -10.26 3.18
C THR A 4 -5.42 -10.44 3.01
N LEU A 5 -4.85 -9.91 1.92
CA LEU A 5 -3.40 -9.92 1.71
C LEU A 5 -2.70 -9.02 2.74
N LEU A 6 -3.22 -7.80 2.95
CA LEU A 6 -2.71 -6.88 3.95
C LEU A 6 -2.66 -7.50 5.35
N ILE A 7 -3.71 -8.22 5.76
CA ILE A 7 -3.75 -8.93 7.04
C ILE A 7 -2.65 -9.98 7.13
N ARG A 8 -2.43 -10.76 6.05
CA ARG A 8 -1.37 -11.79 6.02
C ARG A 8 0.02 -11.18 6.11
N VAL A 9 0.27 -10.11 5.36
CA VAL A 9 1.55 -9.37 5.36
C VAL A 9 1.85 -8.80 6.75
N ASN A 10 0.87 -8.15 7.39
CA ASN A 10 1.01 -7.64 8.75
C ASN A 10 1.30 -8.74 9.77
N ARG A 11 0.62 -9.89 9.67
CA ARG A 11 0.87 -11.05 10.56
C ARG A 11 2.28 -11.61 10.43
N GLN A 12 2.90 -11.46 9.26
CA GLN A 12 4.29 -11.86 9.01
C GLN A 12 5.30 -10.75 9.36
N LYS A 13 4.85 -9.65 9.98
CA LYS A 13 5.65 -8.44 10.26
C LYS A 13 6.31 -7.83 9.02
N GLN A 14 5.69 -8.06 7.86
CA GLN A 14 6.12 -7.47 6.60
C GLN A 14 5.35 -6.17 6.35
N ARG A 15 5.93 -5.29 5.52
CA ARG A 15 5.33 -4.02 5.10
C ARG A 15 4.76 -4.18 3.69
N MET A 16 3.64 -3.52 3.42
CA MET A 16 3.01 -3.53 2.10
C MET A 16 3.10 -2.13 1.49
N PHE A 17 3.47 -2.08 0.22
CA PHE A 17 3.60 -0.85 -0.55
C PHE A 17 2.89 -1.00 -1.88
N SER A 18 2.40 0.11 -2.43
CA SER A 18 1.74 0.17 -3.74
C SER A 18 2.27 1.34 -4.55
N TYR A 19 2.47 1.14 -5.85
CA TYR A 19 2.79 2.21 -6.80
C TYR A 19 1.85 2.15 -8.01
N GLY A 20 1.75 3.24 -8.77
CA GLY A 20 0.95 3.29 -10.00
C GLY A 20 -0.57 3.23 -9.79
N LEU A 21 -1.07 3.56 -8.59
CA LEU A 21 -2.51 3.65 -8.35
C LEU A 21 -3.08 4.88 -9.06
N SER A 22 -4.08 4.67 -9.92
CA SER A 22 -4.88 5.76 -10.50
C SER A 22 -5.61 6.56 -9.41
N ASP A 23 -5.97 7.81 -9.70
CA ASP A 23 -6.57 8.74 -8.72
C ASP A 23 -7.78 8.15 -7.98
N HIS A 24 -8.66 7.46 -8.71
CA HIS A 24 -9.83 6.82 -8.12
C HIS A 24 -9.48 5.80 -7.02
N TYR A 25 -8.43 5.01 -7.21
CA TYR A 25 -8.00 4.04 -6.20
C TYR A 25 -7.30 4.71 -5.01
N GLN A 26 -6.58 5.81 -5.24
CA GLN A 26 -6.00 6.60 -4.15
C GLN A 26 -7.10 7.18 -3.25
N GLN A 27 -8.18 7.71 -3.84
CA GLN A 27 -9.35 8.21 -3.10
C GLN A 27 -10.02 7.09 -2.28
N ILE A 28 -10.19 5.90 -2.87
CA ILE A 28 -10.74 4.74 -2.12
C ILE A 28 -9.85 4.40 -0.94
N PHE A 29 -8.52 4.38 -1.11
CA PHE A 29 -7.59 4.05 -0.03
C PHE A 29 -7.60 5.10 1.09
N GLN A 30 -7.74 6.38 0.74
CA GLN A 30 -7.91 7.46 1.71
C GLN A 30 -9.22 7.33 2.50
N LEU A 31 -10.35 7.09 1.81
CA LEU A 31 -11.65 6.92 2.46
C LEU A 31 -11.70 5.72 3.41
N THR A 32 -10.99 4.65 3.07
CA THR A 32 -10.92 3.41 3.85
C THR A 32 -9.77 3.38 4.87
N ARG A 33 -8.96 4.45 4.93
CA ARG A 33 -7.71 4.54 5.72
C ARG A 33 -6.68 3.44 5.41
N LEU A 34 -6.77 2.80 4.25
CA LEU A 34 -5.78 1.83 3.80
C LEU A 34 -4.42 2.49 3.52
N ASN A 35 -4.40 3.79 3.21
CA ASN A 35 -3.19 4.59 3.04
C ASN A 35 -2.35 4.74 4.34
N GLU A 36 -2.92 4.47 5.52
CA GLU A 36 -2.17 4.44 6.78
C GLU A 36 -1.43 3.11 6.97
N ALA A 37 -1.95 2.03 6.38
CA ALA A 37 -1.41 0.67 6.51
C ALA A 37 -0.58 0.22 5.29
N ILE A 38 -0.82 0.82 4.12
CA ILE A 38 -0.13 0.55 2.86
C ILE A 38 0.54 1.83 2.41
N GLY A 39 1.87 1.82 2.26
CA GLY A 39 2.56 2.98 1.72
C GLY A 39 2.28 3.15 0.23
N ILE A 40 1.80 4.32 -0.16
CA ILE A 40 1.46 4.66 -1.54
C ILE A 40 2.59 5.52 -2.12
N TYR A 41 3.13 5.10 -3.27
CA TYR A 41 4.22 5.79 -3.97
C TYR A 41 3.82 6.08 -5.42
N ALA A 42 4.47 7.07 -6.02
CA ALA A 42 4.23 7.44 -7.42
C ALA A 42 4.79 6.38 -8.39
N ASP A 43 5.97 5.86 -8.08
CA ASP A 43 6.73 4.94 -8.93
C ASP A 43 7.35 3.79 -8.12
N GLU A 44 7.80 2.77 -8.85
CA GLU A 44 8.39 1.57 -8.29
C GLU A 44 9.71 1.84 -7.56
N ALA A 45 10.54 2.75 -8.07
CA ALA A 45 11.84 3.06 -7.47
C ALA A 45 11.66 3.72 -6.09
N SER A 46 10.68 4.62 -5.95
CA SER A 46 10.28 5.24 -4.69
C SER A 46 9.76 4.20 -3.69
N ALA A 47 8.91 3.25 -4.15
CA ALA A 47 8.40 2.17 -3.30
C ALA A 47 9.52 1.23 -2.81
N LEU A 48 10.45 0.88 -3.70
CA LEU A 48 11.58 0.02 -3.37
C LEU A 48 12.56 0.72 -2.41
N SER A 49 12.80 2.02 -2.62
CA SER A 49 13.64 2.84 -1.73
C SER A 49 13.07 2.91 -0.31
N ALA A 50 11.75 2.92 -0.15
CA ALA A 50 11.11 2.92 1.17
C ALA A 50 11.06 1.53 1.84
N ALA A 51 11.22 0.47 1.05
CA ALA A 51 11.32 -0.90 1.56
C ALA A 51 12.71 -1.22 2.13
N GLY A 52 13.74 -0.48 1.69
CA GLY A 52 15.15 -0.55 2.11
C GLY A 52 15.46 0.25 3.36
#